data_AF-A0A925CYG2-F1
#
_entry.id   AF-A0A925CYG2-F1
#
_cell.length_a   1.000
_cell.length_b   1.000
_cell.length_c   1.000
_cell.angle_alpha   90.00
_cell.angle_beta   90.00
_cell.angle_gamma   90.00
#
_symmetry.space_group_name_H-M   'P 1'
#
loop_
_entity.id
_entity.type
_entity.pdbx_description
1 polymer ?
#
loop_
_entity_poly.entity_id
_entity_poly.type
_entity_poly.pdbx_seq_one_letter_code
_entity_poly.pdbx_strand_id
1 'polypeptide(L)'
;MRGTITSWNFVLFVFFCFYSLGVGLLESLLNYPSWYLIGPTDAWAPYRQLLTARIIPLLAIPALLFQLVTNIVVIINRPSFVPRWSAWTTLILLLILVISSVTIQIPMQMQFNDAYDVALLSRLIE
;
A
#
# COMPACT_ATOMS: atom_id res chain seq x y z
N MET A 1 -17.88 18.85 21.97
CA MET A 1 -17.12 17.58 22.02
C MET A 1 -17.27 16.75 20.74
N ARG A 2 -18.48 16.45 20.24
CA ARG A 2 -18.68 15.66 18.99
C ARG A 2 -17.92 16.19 17.76
N GLY A 3 -17.90 17.51 17.53
CA GLY A 3 -17.19 18.12 16.40
C GLY A 3 -15.66 18.00 16.46
N THR A 4 -15.09 17.97 17.66
CA THR A 4 -13.64 17.79 17.84
C THR A 4 -13.22 16.36 17.51
N ILE A 5 -14.03 15.37 17.91
CA ILE A 5 -13.77 13.95 17.65
C ILE A 5 -13.83 13.65 16.14
N THR A 6 -14.84 14.16 15.43
CA THR A 6 -14.96 13.96 13.98
C THR A 6 -13.80 14.60 13.21
N SER A 7 -13.32 15.75 13.67
CA SER A 7 -12.16 16.42 13.09
C SER A 7 -10.89 15.60 13.26
N TRP A 8 -10.65 15.03 14.45
CA TRP A 8 -9.51 14.13 14.68
C TRP A 8 -9.58 12.84 13.85
N ASN A 9 -10.76 12.24 13.70
CA ASN A 9 -10.94 11.07 12.82
C ASN A 9 -10.56 11.40 11.37
N PHE A 10 -10.95 12.57 10.89
CA PHE A 10 -10.58 13.03 9.55
C PHE A 10 -9.07 13.29 9.43
N VAL A 11 -8.43 13.89 10.45
CA VAL A 11 -6.97 14.09 10.47
C VAL A 11 -6.23 12.74 10.43
N LEU A 12 -6.67 11.76 11.22
CA LEU A 12 -6.09 10.41 11.20
C LEU A 12 -6.26 9.74 9.84
N PHE A 13 -7.44 9.86 9.23
CA PHE A 13 -7.67 9.38 7.87
C PHE A 13 -6.68 9.99 6.88
N VAL A 14 -6.53 11.32 6.89
CA VAL A 14 -5.57 12.01 6.01
C VAL A 14 -4.13 11.54 6.29
N PHE A 15 -3.75 11.41 7.56
CA PHE A 15 -2.43 10.91 7.95
C PHE A 15 -2.16 9.51 7.36
N PHE A 16 -3.11 8.58 7.48
CA PHE A 16 -2.94 7.23 6.93
C PHE A 16 -2.99 7.20 5.40
N CYS A 17 -3.67 8.14 4.74
CA CYS A 17 -3.58 8.29 3.29
C CYS A 17 -2.14 8.57 2.88
N PHE A 18 -1.49 9.53 3.55
CA PHE A 18 -0.09 9.89 3.28
C PHE A 18 0.87 8.78 3.68
N TYR A 19 0.63 8.07 4.78
CA TYR A 19 1.42 6.90 5.15
C TYR A 19 1.36 5.83 4.06
N SER A 20 0.16 5.49 3.58
CA SER A 20 -0.05 4.48 2.53
C SER A 20 0.59 4.89 1.20
N LEU A 21 0.46 6.16 0.83
CA LEU A 21 1.14 6.75 -0.33
C LEU A 21 2.66 6.65 -0.18
N GLY A 22 3.20 6.99 0.99
CA GLY A 22 4.63 6.91 1.28
C GLY A 22 5.18 5.49 1.17
N VAL A 23 4.44 4.48 1.65
CA VAL A 23 4.80 3.06 1.46
C VAL A 23 4.86 2.72 -0.04
N GLY A 24 3.85 3.12 -0.81
CA GLY A 24 3.83 2.88 -2.26
C GLY A 24 4.99 3.54 -2.99
N LEU A 25 5.32 4.79 -2.66
CA LEU A 25 6.45 5.51 -3.24
C LEU A 25 7.80 4.92 -2.84
N LEU A 26 7.95 4.46 -1.60
CA LEU A 26 9.16 3.76 -1.16
C LEU A 26 9.38 2.48 -1.97
N GLU A 27 8.31 1.73 -2.23
CA GLU A 27 8.39 0.54 -3.06
C GLU A 27 8.76 0.86 -4.51
N SER A 28 8.05 1.80 -5.14
CA SER A 28 8.22 2.09 -6.56
C SER A 28 9.49 2.88 -6.90
N LEU A 29 9.89 3.83 -6.05
CA LEU A 29 11.02 4.71 -6.32
C LEU A 29 12.35 4.18 -5.80
N LEU A 30 12.32 3.35 -4.75
CA LEU A 30 13.54 2.90 -4.09
C LEU A 30 13.68 1.37 -4.10
N ASN A 31 12.69 0.64 -3.61
CA ASN A 31 12.81 -0.81 -3.43
C ASN A 31 12.94 -1.55 -4.77
N TYR A 32 11.94 -1.47 -5.65
CA TYR A 32 11.97 -2.22 -6.92
C TYR A 32 13.15 -1.82 -7.82
N PRO A 33 13.51 -0.53 -7.98
CA PRO A 33 14.70 -0.17 -8.74
C PRO A 33 16.00 -0.73 -8.15
N SER A 34 16.09 -0.87 -6.82
CA SER A 34 17.27 -1.45 -6.17
C SER A 34 17.50 -2.93 -6.53
N TRP A 35 16.47 -3.64 -7.00
CA TRP A 35 16.58 -5.05 -7.38
C TRP A 35 17.48 -5.26 -8.61
N TYR A 36 17.63 -4.25 -9.48
CA TYR A 36 18.61 -4.29 -10.56
C TYR A 36 20.06 -4.35 -10.06
N LEU A 37 20.33 -3.81 -8.87
CA LEU A 37 21.68 -3.82 -8.28
C LEU A 37 22.04 -5.20 -7.70
N ILE A 38 21.03 -6.01 -7.37
CA ILE A 38 21.21 -7.37 -6.85
C ILE A 38 21.39 -8.36 -8.00
N GLY A 39 20.54 -8.22 -9.03
CA GLY A 39 20.57 -9.06 -10.22
C GLY A 39 20.29 -10.55 -9.95
N PRO A 40 20.53 -11.42 -10.94
CA PRO A 40 20.33 -12.86 -10.83
C PRO A 40 21.51 -13.53 -10.09
N THR A 41 21.77 -13.10 -8.86
CA THR A 41 22.83 -13.66 -8.01
C THR A 41 22.26 -14.62 -6.95
N ASP A 42 23.12 -15.43 -6.33
CA ASP A 42 22.74 -16.30 -5.20
C ASP A 42 22.18 -15.51 -4.01
N ALA A 43 22.38 -14.19 -3.98
CA ALA A 43 21.84 -13.29 -2.98
C ALA A 43 20.35 -12.95 -3.19
N TRP A 44 19.78 -13.23 -4.37
CA TRP A 44 18.40 -12.87 -4.71
C TRP A 44 17.35 -13.47 -3.75
N ALA A 45 17.34 -14.79 -3.62
CA ALA A 45 16.38 -15.51 -2.78
C ALA A 45 16.46 -15.08 -1.29
N PRO A 46 17.65 -15.06 -0.63
CA PRO A 46 17.73 -14.63 0.77
C PRO A 46 17.37 -13.15 0.95
N TYR A 47 17.74 -12.27 -0.01
CA TYR A 47 17.31 -10.88 0.01
C TYR A 47 15.78 -10.74 -0.05
N ARG A 48 15.14 -11.43 -1.01
CA ARG A 48 13.67 -11.42 -1.19
C ARG A 48 12.94 -11.95 0.03
N GLN A 49 13.42 -13.03 0.63
CA GLN A 49 12.83 -13.60 1.84
C GLN A 49 12.88 -12.61 3.01
N LEU A 50 14.05 -12.01 3.25
CA LEU A 50 14.24 -11.02 4.31
C LEU A 50 13.36 -9.79 4.10
N LEU A 51 13.32 -9.29 2.86
CA LEU A 51 12.54 -8.12 2.47
C LEU A 51 11.04 -8.37 2.68
N THR A 52 10.53 -9.48 2.13
CA THR A 52 9.11 -9.86 2.20
C THR A 52 8.66 -10.07 3.64
N ALA A 53 9.49 -10.71 4.46
CA ALA A 53 9.22 -10.95 5.89
C ALA A 53 9.12 -9.65 6.72
N ARG A 54 9.59 -8.52 6.19
CA ARG A 54 9.54 -7.21 6.87
C ARG A 54 8.51 -6.28 6.23
N ILE A 55 8.56 -6.11 4.91
CA ILE A 55 7.70 -5.17 4.18
C ILE A 55 6.22 -5.53 4.36
N ILE A 56 5.86 -6.81 4.24
CA ILE A 56 4.46 -7.22 4.35
C ILE A 56 3.88 -6.90 5.75
N PRO A 57 4.43 -7.42 6.85
CA PRO A 57 3.85 -7.19 8.18
C PRO A 57 4.07 -5.79 8.74
N LEU A 58 5.16 -5.09 8.36
CA LEU A 58 5.48 -3.78 8.94
C LEU A 58 4.97 -2.59 8.13
N LEU A 59 4.80 -2.74 6.81
CA LEU A 59 4.40 -1.64 5.93
C LEU A 59 3.08 -1.93 5.21
N ALA A 60 3.00 -3.00 4.42
CA ALA A 60 1.86 -3.25 3.54
C ALA A 60 0.56 -3.54 4.31
N ILE A 61 0.60 -4.46 5.28
CA ILE A 61 -0.57 -4.80 6.10
C ILE A 61 -1.03 -3.59 6.93
N PRO A 62 -0.15 -2.89 7.69
CA PRO A 62 -0.54 -1.69 8.43
C PRO A 62 -1.12 -0.59 7.54
N ALA A 63 -0.50 -0.32 6.38
CA ALA A 63 -0.98 0.70 5.45
C ALA A 63 -2.41 0.42 5.02
N LEU A 64 -2.66 -0.79 4.52
CA LEU A 64 -4.00 -1.19 4.09
C LEU A 64 -5.01 -1.18 5.24
N LEU A 65 -4.66 -1.79 6.38
CA LEU A 65 -5.57 -1.94 7.51
C LEU A 65 -5.96 -0.59 8.10
N PHE A 66 -5.00 0.27 8.41
CA PHE A 66 -5.29 1.57 9.00
C PHE A 66 -6.01 2.51 8.02
N GLN A 67 -5.66 2.45 6.73
CA GLN A 67 -6.37 3.18 5.70
C GLN A 67 -7.83 2.73 5.60
N LEU A 68 -8.09 1.43 5.58
CA LEU A 68 -9.44 0.89 5.51
C LEU A 68 -10.26 1.26 6.75
N VAL A 69 -9.70 1.07 7.94
CA VAL A 69 -10.37 1.37 9.22
C VAL A 69 -10.71 2.86 9.30
N THR A 70 -9.75 3.75 9.04
CA THR A 70 -10.02 5.19 9.13
C THR A 70 -10.99 5.68 8.06
N ASN A 71 -10.98 5.10 6.86
CA ASN A 71 -11.96 5.40 5.81
C ASN A 71 -13.39 5.00 6.23
N ILE A 72 -13.56 3.80 6.80
CA ILE A 72 -14.84 3.35 7.36
C ILE A 72 -15.30 4.29 8.49
N VAL A 73 -14.40 4.68 9.39
CA VAL A 73 -14.70 5.63 10.47
C VAL A 73 -15.16 6.98 9.92
N VAL A 74 -14.53 7.49 8.85
CA VAL A 74 -14.96 8.73 8.19
C VAL A 74 -16.33 8.55 7.53
N ILE A 75 -16.62 7.43 6.86
CA ILE A 75 -17.95 7.17 6.28
C ILE A 75 -19.05 7.24 7.35
N ILE A 76 -18.81 6.63 8.51
CA ILE A 76 -19.78 6.59 9.62
C ILE A 76 -19.85 7.94 10.35
N ASN A 77 -18.71 8.58 10.59
CA ASN A 77 -18.57 9.70 11.52
C ASN A 77 -17.68 10.84 10.98
N ARG A 78 -17.97 11.30 9.77
CA ARG A 78 -17.31 12.46 9.14
C ARG A 78 -17.70 13.81 9.78
N PRO A 79 -16.82 14.82 9.69
CA PRO A 79 -17.18 16.22 9.90
C PRO A 79 -18.26 16.73 8.93
N SER A 80 -19.01 17.77 9.30
CA SER A 80 -20.05 18.36 8.45
C SER A 80 -19.53 18.97 7.16
N PHE A 81 -18.29 19.44 7.15
CA PHE A 81 -17.63 20.02 5.97
C PHE A 81 -17.15 18.96 4.97
N VAL A 82 -17.12 17.67 5.34
CA VAL A 82 -16.74 16.58 4.43
C VAL A 82 -18.01 16.04 3.74
N PRO A 83 -18.12 16.15 2.41
CA PRO A 83 -19.25 15.58 1.68
C PRO A 83 -19.34 14.06 1.85
N ARG A 84 -20.55 13.50 1.86
CA ARG A 84 -20.70 12.02 1.96
C ARG A 84 -20.14 11.31 0.75
N TRP A 85 -20.32 11.88 -0.45
CA TRP A 85 -19.87 11.27 -1.68
C TRP A 85 -18.35 11.06 -1.68
N SER A 86 -17.57 12.01 -1.15
CA SER A 86 -16.11 11.92 -1.17
C SER A 86 -15.57 10.79 -0.30
N ALA A 87 -16.21 10.53 0.85
CA ALA A 87 -15.85 9.40 1.72
C ALA A 87 -16.13 8.04 1.06
N TRP A 88 -17.21 7.93 0.28
CA TRP A 88 -17.46 6.73 -0.52
C TRP A 88 -16.51 6.61 -1.71
N THR A 89 -16.19 7.71 -2.38
CA THR A 89 -15.20 7.73 -3.46
C THR A 89 -13.84 7.23 -2.97
N THR A 90 -13.37 7.66 -1.81
CA THR A 90 -12.09 7.18 -1.26
C THR A 90 -12.11 5.70 -0.96
N LEU A 91 -13.24 5.14 -0.48
CA LEU A 91 -13.38 3.69 -0.28
C LEU A 91 -13.36 2.93 -1.61
N ILE A 92 -14.07 3.40 -2.63
CA ILE A 92 -14.10 2.75 -3.94
C ILE A 92 -12.69 2.73 -4.56
N LEU A 93 -11.96 3.85 -4.50
CA LEU A 93 -10.58 3.91 -4.99
C LEU A 93 -9.65 2.98 -4.21
N LEU A 94 -9.79 2.91 -2.88
CA LEU A 94 -9.04 1.95 -2.06
C LEU A 94 -9.33 0.51 -2.47
N LEU A 95 -10.59 0.16 -2.71
CA LEU A 95 -10.98 -1.18 -3.15
C LEU A 95 -10.44 -1.52 -4.53
N ILE A 96 -10.44 -0.58 -5.48
CA ILE A 96 -9.81 -0.76 -6.80
C ILE A 96 -8.32 -1.08 -6.62
N LEU A 97 -7.62 -0.33 -5.76
CA LEU A 97 -6.20 -0.56 -5.48
C LEU A 97 -5.96 -1.93 -4.84
N VAL A 98 -6.80 -2.35 -3.90
CA VAL A 98 -6.69 -3.67 -3.26
C VAL A 98 -6.99 -4.79 -4.24
N ILE A 99 -8.04 -4.66 -5.05
CA ILE A 99 -8.40 -5.67 -6.06
C ILE A 99 -7.27 -5.79 -7.08
N SER A 100 -6.72 -4.67 -7.55
CA SER A 100 -5.52 -4.67 -8.38
C SER A 100 -4.38 -5.40 -7.67
N SER A 101 -4.07 -5.01 -6.42
CA SER A 101 -2.99 -5.61 -5.61
C SER A 101 -3.10 -7.12 -5.50
N VAL A 102 -4.30 -7.64 -5.23
CA VAL A 102 -4.56 -9.07 -5.05
C VAL A 102 -4.55 -9.83 -6.38
N THR A 103 -5.04 -9.23 -7.45
CA THR A 103 -5.19 -9.91 -8.75
C THR A 103 -3.97 -9.77 -9.66
N ILE A 104 -3.14 -8.74 -9.46
CA ILE A 104 -2.04 -8.37 -10.35
C ILE A 104 -0.71 -8.35 -9.57
N GLN A 105 -0.56 -7.45 -8.58
CA GLN A 105 0.75 -7.24 -7.94
C GLN A 105 1.20 -8.44 -7.11
N ILE A 106 0.34 -9.04 -6.27
CA ILE A 106 0.70 -10.21 -5.46
C ILE A 106 1.12 -11.40 -6.34
N PRO A 107 0.36 -11.78 -7.39
CA PRO A 107 0.79 -12.83 -8.31
C PRO A 107 2.13 -12.55 -8.99
N MET A 108 2.40 -11.30 -9.41
CA MET A 108 3.72 -10.94 -9.95
C MET A 108 4.82 -11.06 -8.87
N GLN A 109 4.55 -10.63 -7.64
CA GLN A 109 5.49 -10.75 -6.52
C GLN A 109 5.82 -12.21 -6.18
N MET A 110 4.86 -13.13 -6.36
CA MET A 110 5.08 -14.56 -6.12
C MET A 110 6.02 -15.19 -7.16
N GLN A 111 5.96 -14.76 -8.44
CA GLN A 111 6.85 -15.26 -9.48
C GLN A 111 8.33 -14.96 -9.18
N PHE A 112 8.61 -13.84 -8.52
CA PHE A 112 9.95 -13.49 -8.05
C PHE A 112 10.50 -14.37 -6.92
N ASN A 113 9.67 -15.20 -6.29
CA ASN A 113 10.15 -16.15 -5.28
C ASN A 113 10.86 -17.35 -5.91
N ASP A 114 10.54 -17.68 -7.15
CA ASP A 114 11.11 -18.83 -7.85
C ASP A 114 12.42 -18.47 -8.55
N ALA A 115 12.47 -17.32 -9.23
CA ALA A 115 13.66 -16.83 -9.90
C ALA A 115 13.64 -15.31 -10.10
N TYR A 116 14.83 -14.73 -10.30
CA TYR A 116 14.96 -13.36 -10.78
C TYR A 116 14.57 -13.28 -12.26
N ASP A 117 13.70 -12.33 -12.62
CA ASP A 117 13.26 -12.09 -13.99
C ASP A 117 13.27 -10.59 -14.30
N VAL A 118 14.14 -10.18 -15.23
CA VAL A 118 14.30 -8.79 -15.66
C VAL A 118 13.04 -8.28 -16.37
N ALA A 119 12.41 -9.11 -17.21
CA ALA A 119 11.24 -8.70 -17.98
C ALA A 119 10.05 -8.49 -17.05
N LEU A 120 9.91 -9.35 -16.03
CA LEU A 120 8.91 -9.15 -14.98
C LEU A 120 9.20 -7.90 -14.13
N LEU A 121 10.48 -7.62 -13.86
CA LEU A 121 10.88 -6.45 -13.06
C LEU A 121 10.58 -5.14 -13.78
N SER A 122 10.85 -5.06 -15.08
CA SER A 122 10.48 -3.89 -15.89
C SER A 122 8.97 -3.64 -15.85
N ARG A 123 8.14 -4.70 -15.95
CA ARG A 123 6.67 -4.59 -15.87
C ARG A 123 6.15 -4.21 -14.49
N LEU A 124 6.95 -4.40 -13.44
CA LEU A 124 6.59 -4.00 -12.08
C LEU A 124 6.86 -2.51 -11.82
N ILE A 125 7.82 -1.93 -12.54
CA ILE A 125 8.30 -0.56 -12.36
C ILE A 125 7.60 0.42 -13.31
N GLU A 126 7.28 -0.02 -14.54
CA GLU A 126 6.54 0.73 -15.56
C GLU A 126 5.02 0.73 -15.33
#